data_AF-A0A6G0UXL4-F1
#
_entry.id   AF-A0A6G0UXL4-F1
#
_cell.length_a   1.000
_cell.length_b   1.000
_cell.length_c   1.000
_cell.angle_alpha   90.00
_cell.angle_beta   90.00
_cell.angle_gamma   90.00
#
_symmetry.space_group_name_H-M   'P 1'
#
loop_
_entity.id
_entity.type
_entity.pdbx_description
1 polymer ?
#
loop_
_entity_poly.entity_id
_entity_poly.type
_entity_poly.pdbx_seq_one_letter_code
_entity_poly.pdbx_strand_id
1 'polypeptide(L)'
;MGCLQKLTGPMFTGFLLMISIWGVLFLGVLGFLYNNYSVGLIEDLPEEEKGVADWSERFNNIKKLYEDNAKNCWYACGGYVILLLYSGLRMFMIVRSH
;
A
#
# COMPACT_ATOMS: atom_id res chain seq x y z
N MET A 1 6.27 17.00 22.37
CA MET A 1 6.74 16.12 21.28
C MET A 1 7.91 15.17 21.63
N GLY A 2 8.45 15.16 22.86
CA GLY A 2 9.65 14.36 23.20
C GLY A 2 9.41 12.94 23.74
N CYS A 3 8.17 12.56 24.10
CA CYS A 3 7.90 11.27 24.72
C CYS A 3 7.80 10.11 23.69
N LEU A 4 7.28 10.37 22.49
CA LEU A 4 7.16 9.37 21.42
C LEU A 4 8.52 8.95 20.85
N GLN A 5 9.55 9.79 21.01
CA GLN A 5 10.92 9.53 20.57
C GLN A 5 11.69 8.56 21.47
N LYS A 6 11.30 8.40 22.74
CA LYS A 6 11.97 7.49 23.68
C LYS A 6 11.46 6.05 23.60
N LEU A 7 10.28 5.83 23.02
CA LEU A 7 9.65 4.50 23.00
C LEU A 7 10.16 3.62 21.85
N THR A 8 10.75 4.21 20.81
CA THR A 8 11.23 3.48 19.62
C THR A 8 12.75 3.43 19.64
N GLY A 9 13.30 2.35 20.22
CA GLY A 9 14.75 2.09 20.16
C GLY A 9 15.23 1.88 18.70
N PRO A 10 16.55 1.96 18.45
CA PRO A 10 17.13 1.87 17.10
C PRO A 10 16.73 0.61 16.33
N MET A 11 16.51 -0.51 17.04
CA MET A 11 16.02 -1.77 16.48
C MET A 11 14.60 -1.66 15.89
N PHE A 12 13.68 -0.97 16.59
CA PHE A 12 12.30 -0.82 16.14
C PHE A 12 12.20 0.11 14.92
N THR A 13 13.01 1.17 14.87
CA THR A 13 13.12 2.03 13.68
C THR A 13 13.67 1.28 12.47
N GLY A 14 14.66 0.39 12.67
CA GLY A 14 15.17 -0.47 11.59
C GLY A 14 14.11 -1.43 11.05
N PHE A 15 13.33 -2.06 11.93
CA PHE A 15 12.20 -2.91 11.51
C PHE A 15 11.13 -2.13 10.72
N LEU A 16 10.77 -0.93 11.19
CA LEU A 16 9.81 -0.06 10.50
C LEU A 16 10.30 0.36 9.10
N LEU A 17 11.60 0.59 8.94
CA LEU A 17 12.19 0.87 7.63
C LEU A 17 12.07 -0.33 6.69
N MET A 18 12.41 -1.52 7.17
CA MET A 18 12.35 -2.76 6.38
C MET A 18 10.92 -3.05 5.91
N ILE A 19 9.94 -3.02 6.82
CA ILE A 19 8.53 -3.27 6.45
C ILE A 19 7.99 -2.18 5.51
N SER A 20 8.47 -0.93 5.65
CA SER A 20 8.05 0.15 4.76
C SER A 20 8.59 -0.04 3.35
N ILE A 21 9.86 -0.43 3.19
CA ILE A 21 10.44 -0.75 1.88
C ILE A 21 9.66 -1.88 1.22
N TRP A 22 9.40 -2.95 1.97
CA TRP A 22 8.64 -4.10 1.47
C TRP A 22 7.22 -3.70 1.08
N GLY A 23 6.53 -2.90 1.91
CA GLY A 23 5.18 -2.41 1.64
C GLY A 23 5.09 -1.56 0.39
N VAL A 24 6.04 -0.65 0.14
CA VAL A 24 6.09 0.16 -1.10
C VAL A 24 6.24 -0.73 -2.33
N LEU A 25 7.17 -1.69 -2.30
CA LEU A 25 7.42 -2.56 -3.45
C LEU A 25 6.19 -3.43 -3.76
N PHE A 26 5.63 -4.08 -2.73
CA PHE A 26 4.47 -4.96 -2.89
C PHE A 26 3.23 -4.19 -3.38
N LEU A 27 2.88 -3.09 -2.72
CA LEU A 27 1.70 -2.29 -3.08
C LEU A 27 1.88 -1.55 -4.42
N GLY A 28 3.10 -1.15 -4.76
CA GLY A 28 3.41 -0.57 -6.06
C GLY A 28 3.18 -1.57 -7.21
N VAL A 29 3.65 -2.81 -7.05
CA VAL A 29 3.42 -3.88 -8.03
C VAL A 29 1.93 -4.22 -8.13
N LEU A 30 1.22 -4.38 -7.00
CA LEU A 30 -0.23 -4.62 -7.01
C LEU A 30 -0.99 -3.48 -7.68
N GLY A 31 -0.72 -2.23 -7.33
CA GLY A 31 -1.36 -1.06 -7.94
C GLY A 31 -1.14 -0.99 -9.45
N PHE A 32 0.04 -1.41 -9.93
CA PHE A 32 0.31 -1.53 -11.35
C PHE A 32 -0.47 -2.67 -12.02
N LEU A 33 -0.55 -3.84 -11.38
CA LEU A 33 -1.31 -4.98 -11.92
C LEU A 33 -2.82 -4.71 -11.96
N TYR A 34 -3.37 -4.03 -10.94
CA TYR A 34 -4.77 -3.62 -10.92
C TYR A 34 -5.08 -2.60 -12.03
N ASN A 35 -4.19 -1.64 -12.30
CA ASN A 35 -4.35 -0.68 -13.41
C ASN A 35 -4.34 -1.34 -14.79
N ASN A 36 -3.73 -2.52 -14.94
CA ASN A 36 -3.71 -3.29 -16.19
C ASN A 36 -4.84 -4.32 -16.29
N TYR A 37 -5.80 -4.32 -15.36
CA TYR A 37 -6.90 -5.30 -15.30
C TYR A 37 -6.41 -6.75 -15.39
N SER A 38 -5.35 -7.08 -14.65
CA SER A 38 -4.74 -8.41 -14.70
C SER A 38 -5.71 -9.51 -14.25
N VAL A 39 -5.87 -10.55 -15.07
CA VAL A 39 -6.77 -11.70 -14.81
C VAL A 39 -6.38 -12.45 -13.54
N GLY A 40 -5.10 -12.46 -13.16
CA GLY A 40 -4.64 -13.13 -11.95
C GLY A 40 -5.12 -12.49 -10.63
N LEU A 41 -5.63 -11.26 -10.69
CA LEU A 41 -6.16 -10.53 -9.53
C LEU A 41 -7.69 -10.60 -9.41
N ILE A 42 -8.35 -11.34 -10.29
CA ILE A 42 -9.83 -11.37 -10.33
C ILE A 42 -10.43 -12.06 -9.10
N GLU A 43 -9.69 -13.00 -8.50
CA GLU A 43 -10.09 -13.73 -7.29
C GLU A 43 -9.95 -12.87 -6.02
N ASP A 44 -9.07 -11.87 -6.05
CA ASP A 44 -8.85 -10.94 -4.94
C ASP A 44 -9.82 -9.75 -4.97
N LEU A 45 -10.63 -9.62 -6.02
CA LEU A 45 -11.65 -8.57 -6.09
C LEU A 45 -12.78 -8.82 -5.09
N PRO A 46 -13.32 -7.76 -4.47
CA PRO A 46 -14.52 -7.90 -3.64
C PRO A 46 -15.70 -8.44 -4.47
N GLU A 47 -16.64 -9.11 -3.80
CA GLU A 47 -17.82 -9.65 -4.48
C GLU A 47 -18.56 -8.56 -5.26
N GLU A 48 -18.88 -8.84 -6.51
CA GLU A 48 -19.72 -7.98 -7.35
C GLU A 48 -21.16 -7.93 -6.82
N GLU A 49 -21.87 -6.83 -7.09
CA GLU A 49 -23.26 -6.67 -6.68
C GLU A 49 -24.16 -7.76 -7.31
N LYS A 50 -24.82 -8.53 -6.45
CA LYS A 50 -25.70 -9.64 -6.85
C LYS A 50 -26.98 -9.08 -7.48
N GLY A 51 -27.24 -9.43 -8.74
CA GLY A 51 -28.51 -9.10 -9.42
C GLY A 51 -28.39 -8.61 -10.86
N VAL A 52 -27.18 -8.44 -11.38
CA VAL A 52 -26.98 -8.01 -12.77
C VAL A 52 -27.15 -9.21 -13.72
N ALA A 53 -28.23 -9.20 -14.51
CA ALA A 53 -28.55 -10.29 -15.44
C ALA A 53 -27.72 -10.23 -16.73
N ASP A 54 -27.23 -9.03 -17.11
CA ASP A 54 -26.49 -8.82 -18.35
C ASP A 54 -24.97 -8.93 -18.15
N TRP A 55 -24.31 -9.66 -19.05
CA TRP A 55 -22.87 -9.90 -19.01
C TRP A 55 -22.06 -8.61 -19.26
N SER A 56 -22.56 -7.72 -20.12
CA SER A 56 -21.90 -6.46 -20.44
C SER A 56 -21.80 -5.54 -19.22
N GLU A 57 -22.88 -5.46 -18.46
CA GLU A 57 -22.96 -4.64 -17.25
C GLU A 57 -22.10 -5.21 -16.12
N ARG A 58 -22.09 -6.53 -15.94
CA ARG A 58 -21.18 -7.21 -14.99
C ARG A 58 -19.71 -6.90 -15.29
N PHE A 59 -19.32 -6.96 -16.56
CA PHE A 59 -17.95 -6.68 -16.95
C PHE A 59 -17.52 -5.24 -16.64
N ASN A 60 -18.43 -4.27 -16.83
CA ASN A 60 -18.19 -2.88 -16.46
C ASN A 60 -18.09 -2.68 -14.95
N ASN A 61 -18.89 -3.41 -14.16
CA ASN A 61 -18.79 -3.37 -12.70
C ASN A 61 -17.45 -3.94 -12.23
N ILE A 62 -17.03 -5.10 -12.74
CA ILE A 62 -15.72 -5.69 -12.42
C ILE A 62 -14.60 -4.70 -12.74
N LYS A 63 -14.63 -4.03 -13.90
CA LYS A 63 -13.64 -2.98 -14.23
C LYS A 63 -13.59 -1.85 -13.21
N LYS A 64 -14.74 -1.37 -12.73
CA LYS A 64 -14.79 -0.35 -11.67
C LYS A 64 -14.14 -0.86 -10.38
N LEU A 65 -14.41 -2.11 -10.00
CA LEU A 65 -13.77 -2.72 -8.83
C LEU A 65 -12.23 -2.77 -8.97
N TYR A 66 -11.71 -3.10 -10.15
CA TYR A 66 -10.27 -3.04 -10.43
C TYR A 66 -9.71 -1.62 -10.24
N GLU A 67 -10.38 -0.62 -10.80
CA GLU A 67 -9.94 0.79 -10.70
C GLU A 67 -9.97 1.30 -9.26
N ASP A 68 -10.99 0.94 -8.49
CA ASP A 68 -11.13 1.38 -7.11
C ASP A 68 -10.09 0.71 -6.19
N ASN A 69 -9.82 -0.58 -6.40
CA ASN A 69 -8.74 -1.26 -5.70
C ASN A 69 -7.36 -0.72 -6.11
N ALA A 70 -7.14 -0.42 -7.39
CA ALA A 70 -5.91 0.22 -7.85
C ALA A 70 -5.65 1.55 -7.14
N LYS A 71 -6.67 2.41 -7.06
CA LYS A 71 -6.59 3.70 -6.35
C LYS A 71 -6.22 3.51 -4.88
N ASN A 72 -6.88 2.58 -4.19
CA ASN A 72 -6.61 2.27 -2.79
C ASN A 72 -5.16 1.78 -2.59
N CYS A 73 -4.67 0.90 -3.45
CA CYS A 73 -3.28 0.43 -3.41
C CYS A 73 -2.28 1.58 -3.64
N TRP A 74 -2.55 2.49 -4.56
CA TRP A 74 -1.70 3.66 -4.80
C TRP A 74 -1.67 4.63 -3.60
N TYR A 75 -2.82 4.91 -2.97
CA TYR A 75 -2.86 5.72 -1.76
C TYR A 75 -2.10 5.06 -0.60
N ALA A 76 -2.28 3.74 -0.41
CA ALA A 76 -1.55 2.99 0.60
C ALA A 76 -0.03 3.00 0.33
N CYS A 77 0.38 2.78 -0.92
CA CYS A 77 1.78 2.87 -1.35
C CYS A 77 2.38 4.24 -1.02
N GLY A 78 1.66 5.33 -1.33
CA GLY A 78 2.06 6.69 -0.96
C GLY A 78 2.24 6.86 0.56
N GLY A 79 1.34 6.28 1.36
CA GLY A 79 1.47 6.25 2.82
C GLY A 79 2.76 5.56 3.31
N TYR A 80 3.10 4.40 2.74
CA TYR A 80 4.34 3.70 3.06
C TYR A 80 5.60 4.47 2.62
N VAL A 81 5.55 5.21 1.49
CA VAL A 81 6.64 6.10 1.09
C VAL A 81 6.85 7.21 2.12
N ILE A 82 5.78 7.83 2.62
CA ILE A 82 5.88 8.88 3.66
C ILE A 82 6.46 8.30 4.95
N LEU A 83 6.02 7.11 5.37
CA LEU A 83 6.56 6.42 6.54
C LEU A 83 8.05 6.05 6.38
N LEU A 84 8.45 5.64 5.18
CA LEU A 84 9.84 5.35 4.84
C LEU A 84 10.71 6.60 4.93
N LEU A 85 10.25 7.73 4.39
CA LEU A 85 10.97 9.01 4.50
C LEU A 85 11.07 9.46 5.96
N TYR A 86 9.98 9.40 6.73
CA TYR A 86 9.99 9.80 8.13
C TYR A 86 10.91 8.92 8.99
N SER A 87 10.84 7.60 8.83
CA SER A 87 11.70 6.65 9.54
C SER A 87 13.16 6.74 9.10
N GLY A 88 13.44 7.04 7.84
CA GLY A 88 14.78 7.30 7.32
C GLY A 88 15.40 8.57 7.90
N LEU A 89 14.65 9.67 7.92
CA LEU A 89 15.08 10.91 8.58
C LEU A 89 15.34 10.71 10.08
N ARG A 90 14.46 9.95 10.76
CA ARG A 90 14.64 9.56 12.16
C ARG A 90 15.94 8.78 12.37
N MET A 91 16.20 7.78 11.56
CA MET A 91 17.42 6.98 11.65
C MET A 91 18.67 7.83 11.40
N PHE A 92 18.66 8.72 10.41
CA PHE A 92 19.78 9.63 10.13
C PHE A 92 20.10 10.54 11.32
N MET A 93 19.07 11.10 11.98
CA MET A 93 19.26 11.92 13.18
C MET A 93 19.81 11.12 14.36
N ILE A 94 19.35 9.87 14.56
CA ILE A 94 19.87 9.00 15.62
C ILE A 94 21.35 8.66 15.36
N VAL A 95 21.71 8.33 14.12
CA VAL A 95 23.10 8.01 13.74
C VAL A 95 24.03 9.23 13.89
N ARG A 96 23.56 10.43 13.54
CA ARG A 96 24.36 11.67 13.70
C ARG A 96 24.52 12.11 15.16
N SER A 97 23.63 11.67 16.05
CA SER A 97 23.65 11.99 17.49
C SER A 97 24.62 11.11 18.28
N HIS A 98 25.14 10.05 17.66
CA HIS A 98 26.13 9.13 18.24
C HIS A 98 27.53 9.45 17.69
#